data_AF-A0A2M6Y9E4-F1
#
_entry.id   AF-A0A2M6Y9E4-F1
#
_cell.length_a   1.000
_cell.length_b   1.000
_cell.length_c   1.000
_cell.angle_alpha   90.00
_cell.angle_beta   90.00
_cell.angle_gamma   90.00
#
_symmetry.space_group_name_H-M   'P 1'
#
loop_
_entity.id
_entity.type
_entity.pdbx_description
1 polymer ?
#
loop_
_entity_poly.entity_id
_entity_poly.type
_entity_poly.pdbx_seq_one_letter_code
_entity_poly.pdbx_strand_id
1 'polypeptide(L)' 'MNLGRNVWQNDYPVAMVRALREIIHGDATPKQAQELYDNIKSEELKSSTPVASSQAMNWQLPT' A
#
# COMPACT_ATOMS: atom_id res chain seq x y z
N MET A 1 -19.42 -4.98 -13.13
CA MET A 1 -18.03 -4.97 -12.58
C MET A 1 -18.10 -4.93 -11.07
N ASN A 2 -17.32 -5.73 -10.34
CA ASN A 2 -17.35 -5.77 -8.88
C ASN A 2 -16.03 -5.23 -8.28
N LEU A 3 -15.81 -3.93 -8.43
CA LEU A 3 -14.54 -3.29 -8.07
C LEU A 3 -14.31 -3.26 -6.56
N GLY A 4 -15.36 -3.07 -5.75
CA GLY A 4 -15.23 -2.97 -4.29
C GLY A 4 -14.58 -4.21 -3.66
N ARG A 5 -15.06 -5.42 -3.98
CA ARG A 5 -14.44 -6.65 -3.46
C ARG A 5 -13.04 -6.88 -4.02
N ASN A 6 -12.81 -6.62 -5.31
CA ASN A 6 -11.51 -6.82 -5.94
C ASN A 6 -10.43 -5.91 -5.36
N VAL A 7 -10.79 -4.68 -4.97
CA VAL A 7 -9.88 -3.73 -4.32
C VAL A 7 -9.53 -4.20 -2.91
N TRP A 8 -10.52 -4.62 -2.12
CA TRP A 8 -10.33 -4.94 -0.70
C TRP A 8 -9.79 -6.35 -0.43
N GLN A 9 -9.84 -7.23 -1.44
CA GLN A 9 -9.21 -8.56 -1.42
C GLN A 9 -7.78 -8.55 -1.98
N ASN A 10 -7.30 -7.42 -2.50
CA ASN A 10 -5.93 -7.30 -2.99
C ASN A 10 -4.95 -7.18 -1.80
N ASP A 11 -3.76 -7.77 -1.92
CA ASP A 11 -2.71 -7.69 -0.90
C ASP A 11 -2.25 -6.25 -0.60
N TYR A 12 -2.43 -5.34 -1.57
CA TYR A 12 -2.06 -3.92 -1.50
C TYR A 12 -3.26 -3.03 -1.86
N PRO A 13 -4.29 -2.96 -0.99
CA PRO A 13 -5.53 -2.29 -1.33
C PRO A 13 -5.35 -0.77 -1.48
N VAL A 14 -4.41 -0.17 -0.74
CA VAL A 14 -4.08 1.27 -0.84
C VAL A 14 -3.45 1.59 -2.20
N ALA A 15 -2.54 0.75 -2.69
CA ALA A 15 -1.94 0.89 -4.02
C ALA A 15 -3.01 0.78 -5.11
N MET A 16 -3.93 -0.18 -4.98
CA MET A 16 -5.01 -0.41 -5.94
C MET A 16 -5.98 0.79 -6.03
N VAL A 17 -6.40 1.35 -4.90
CA VAL A 17 -7.31 2.53 -4.90
C VAL A 17 -6.64 3.74 -5.55
N ARG A 18 -5.35 3.98 -5.29
CA ARG A 18 -4.61 5.10 -5.88
C ARG A 18 -4.46 4.95 -7.39
N ALA A 19 -4.13 3.76 -7.87
CA ALA A 19 -4.08 3.47 -9.30
C ALA A 19 -5.43 3.68 -10.00
N LEU A 20 -6.53 3.18 -9.41
CA LEU A 20 -7.88 3.37 -9.97
C LEU A 20 -8.33 4.83 -9.94
N ARG A 21 -7.95 5.60 -8.92
CA ARG A 21 -8.26 7.02 -8.83
C ARG A 21 -7.68 7.81 -10.00
N GLU A 22 -6.43 7.51 -10.38
CA GLU A 22 -5.78 8.18 -11.53
C GLU A 22 -6.45 7.83 -12.86
N ILE A 23 -6.96 6.61 -13.02
CA ILE A 23 -7.74 6.25 -14.21
C ILE A 23 -9.07 7.01 -14.25
N ILE A 24 -9.77 7.10 -13.12
CA ILE A 24 -11.13 7.66 -13.05
C ILE A 24 -11.12 9.20 -13.07
N HIS A 25 -10.14 9.82 -12.41
CA HIS A 25 -10.10 11.27 -12.17
C HIS A 25 -8.86 11.97 -12.74
N GLY A 26 -7.87 11.22 -13.23
CA GLY A 26 -6.59 11.76 -13.72
C GLY A 26 -6.31 11.45 -15.20
N ASP A 27 -7.27 10.89 -15.94
CA ASP A 27 -7.13 10.45 -17.34
C ASP A 27 -5.91 9.53 -17.58
N ALA A 28 -5.43 8.86 -16.53
CA ALA A 28 -4.27 8.00 -16.64
C ALA A 28 -4.59 6.76 -17.47
N THR A 29 -3.66 6.41 -18.35
CA THR A 29 -3.74 5.16 -19.09
C THR A 29 -3.57 3.96 -18.14
N PRO A 30 -4.10 2.77 -18.50
CA PRO A 30 -3.92 1.56 -17.69
C PRO A 30 -2.46 1.25 -17.37
N LYS A 31 -1.53 1.59 -18.28
CA LYS A 31 -0.09 1.41 -18.08
C LYS A 31 0.45 2.31 -16.97
N GLN A 32 0.11 3.59 -16.99
CA GLN A 32 0.55 4.55 -15.96
C GLN A 32 -0.02 4.19 -14.59
N ALA A 33 -1.28 3.73 -14.53
CA ALA A 33 -1.89 3.28 -13.30
C ALA A 33 -1.23 2.00 -12.74
N GLN A 34 -0.84 1.07 -13.61
CA GLN A 34 -0.08 -0.12 -13.22
C GLN A 34 1.29 0.24 -12.66
N GLU A 35 2.02 1.16 -13.31
CA GLU A 35 3.31 1.68 -12.82
C GLU A 35 3.16 2.34 -11.44
N LEU A 36 2.10 3.13 -11.24
CA LEU A 36 1.81 3.74 -9.93
C LEU A 36 1.54 2.69 -8.85
N TYR A 37 0.75 1.66 -9.16
CA TYR A 37 0.50 0.54 -8.26
C TYR A 37 1.80 -0.16 -7.84
N ASP A 38 2.68 -0.47 -8.79
CA ASP A 38 3.94 -1.18 -8.53
C ASP A 38 4.89 -0.33 -7.67
N ASN A 39 4.93 0.99 -7.91
CA ASN A 39 5.70 1.93 -7.10
C ASN A 39 5.25 1.91 -5.63
N ILE A 40 3.95 2.10 -5.37
CA ILE A 40 3.39 2.13 -4.01
C ILE A 40 3.56 0.77 -3.32
N LYS A 41 3.32 -0.33 -4.04
CA LYS A 41 3.57 -1.68 -3.53
C LYS A 41 5.01 -1.85 -3.07
N SER A 42 5.97 -1.33 -3.85
CA SER A 42 7.40 -1.39 -3.48
C SER A 42 7.75 -0.56 -2.25
N GLU A 43 7.04 0.56 -2.03
CA GLU A 43 7.22 1.42 -0.85
C GLU A 43 6.72 0.74 0.42
N GLU A 44 5.54 0.11 0.37
CA GLU A 44 4.97 -0.68 1.49
C GLU A 44 5.86 -1.88 1.87
N LEU A 45 6.50 -2.52 0.88
CA LEU A 45 7.48 -3.58 1.12
C LEU A 45 8.74 -3.06 1.83
N LYS A 46 9.19 -1.84 1.49
CA LYS A 46 10.36 -1.20 2.11
C LYS A 46 10.05 -0.72 3.53
N SER A 47 8.86 -0.16 3.78
CA SER A 47 8.44 0.28 5.12
C SER A 47 8.22 -0.88 6.09
N SER A 48 7.86 -2.06 5.56
CA SER A 48 7.64 -3.28 6.35
C SER A 48 8.94 -4.03 6.67
N THR A 49 10.08 -3.62 6.11
CA THR A 49 11.37 -4.12 6.59
C THR A 49 11.62 -3.47 7.96
N PRO A 50 11.72 -4.24 9.06
CA PRO A 50 12.11 -3.66 10.33
C PRO A 50 13.53 -3.15 10.12
N VAL A 51 13.67 -1.83 10.00
CA VAL A 51 14.97 -1.20 10.23
C VAL A 51 15.36 -1.72 11.61
N ALA A 52 16.47 -2.45 11.69
CA ALA A 52 16.98 -3.01 12.92
C ALA A 52 17.38 -1.85 13.83
N SER A 53 16.40 -1.26 14.51
CA SER A 53 16.60 -0.30 15.58
C SER A 53 16.55 -1.07 16.87
N SER A 54 17.75 -1.42 17.31
CA SER A 54 18.12 -1.77 18.67
C SER A 54 17.46 -0.82 19.67
N GLN A 55 16.28 -1.17 20.13
CA GLN A 55 15.75 -0.81 21.44
C GLN A 55 14.47 -1.60 21.65
N ALA A 56 14.61 -2.72 22.36
CA ALA A 56 13.50 -3.38 23.00
C ALA A 56 12.76 -2.34 23.86
N MET A 57 11.55 -1.96 23.45
CA MET A 57 10.63 -1.27 24.34
C MET A 57 10.28 -2.24 25.47
N ASN A 58 10.93 -2.02 26.61
CA ASN A 58 10.72 -2.71 27.88
C ASN A 58 9.36 -2.26 28.45
N TRP A 59 8.32 -3.07 28.23
CA TRP A 59 6.96 -2.82 28.75
C TRP A 59 6.85 -3.24 30.22
N GLN A 60 7.42 -2.45 31.12
CA GLN A 60 7.22 -2.65 32.56
C GLN A 60 6.06 -1.77 33.01
N LEU A 61 4.96 -2.43 33.37
CA LEU A 61 3.85 -1.83 34.10
C LEU A 61 4.29 -1.60 35.57
N PRO A 62 4.03 -0.43 36.16
CA PRO A 62 4.24 -0.25 37.59
C PRO A 62 3.27 -1.13 38.38
N THR A 63 3.81 -1.84 39.38
CA THR A 63 3.09 -2.69 40.35
C THR A 63 2.02 -1.94 41.12
#